data_AF-A0A821CMS1-F1
#
_entry.id   AF-A0A821CMS1-F1
#
_cell.length_a   1.000
_cell.length_b   1.000
_cell.length_c   1.000
_cell.angle_alpha   90.00
_cell.angle_beta   90.00
_cell.angle_gamma   90.00
#
_symmetry.space_group_name_H-M   'P 1'
#
loop_
_entity.id
_entity.type
_entity.pdbx_description
1 polymer ?
#
loop_
_entity_poly.entity_id
_entity_poly.type
_entity_poly.pdbx_seq_one_letter_code
_entity_poly.pdbx_strand_id
1 'polypeptide(L)'
;MVLELLQDMLFNNHLIAAEHKAAVAIIKQLETAEIDEKNEQLHILLYPKQVANAAFDQIAVSDLAEQMTLVDHKLFCALGSEELLLQGWMKPDRDDLAPNVALISRRFNEMCRLVITEILSQPNVNARVQCIEKW
;
A
#
# COMPACT_ATOMS: atom_id res chain seq x y z
N MET A 1 -4.80 -5.80 -24.55
CA MET A 1 -4.24 -4.47 -24.90
C MET A 1 -2.73 -4.38 -24.71
N VAL A 2 -2.16 -4.40 -23.49
CA VAL A 2 -0.69 -4.29 -23.31
C VAL A 2 0.05 -5.60 -23.67
N LEU A 3 -0.48 -6.75 -23.27
CA LEU A 3 0.14 -8.06 -23.56
C LEU A 3 0.13 -8.37 -25.06
N GLU A 4 -0.97 -8.08 -25.75
CA GLU A 4 -1.11 -8.20 -27.21
C GLU A 4 -0.12 -7.27 -27.93
N LEU A 5 0.01 -6.01 -27.49
CA LEU A 5 0.99 -5.09 -28.05
C LEU A 5 2.43 -5.62 -27.91
N LEU A 6 2.78 -6.14 -26.72
CA LEU A 6 4.10 -6.72 -26.48
C LEU A 6 4.33 -7.98 -27.32
N GLN A 7 3.31 -8.81 -27.50
CA GLN A 7 3.36 -9.98 -28.37
C GLN A 7 3.51 -9.58 -29.85
N ASP A 8 2.78 -8.57 -30.32
CA ASP A 8 2.90 -8.00 -31.67
C ASP A 8 4.30 -7.41 -31.91
N MET A 9 4.92 -6.81 -30.89
CA MET A 9 6.31 -6.36 -30.95
C MET A 9 7.29 -7.53 -31.17
N LEU A 10 7.02 -8.73 -30.65
CA LEU A 10 7.90 -9.89 -30.89
C LEU A 10 7.90 -10.35 -32.35
N PHE A 11 6.80 -10.13 -33.07
CA PHE A 11 6.67 -10.49 -34.49
C PHE A 11 7.09 -9.38 -35.44
N ASN A 12 7.45 -8.19 -34.94
CA ASN A 12 7.85 -7.06 -35.75
C ASN A 12 9.34 -7.15 -36.13
N ASN A 13 9.61 -7.43 -37.41
CA ASN A 13 10.96 -7.54 -37.97
C ASN A 13 11.72 -6.20 -38.08
N HIS A 14 11.09 -5.07 -37.79
CA HIS A 14 11.71 -3.74 -37.83
C HIS A 14 12.32 -3.29 -36.50
N LEU A 15 12.08 -4.03 -35.42
CA LEU A 15 12.64 -3.72 -34.10
C LEU A 15 14.06 -4.26 -33.96
N ILE A 16 14.86 -3.60 -33.14
CA ILE A 16 16.23 -4.06 -32.82
C ILE A 16 16.19 -5.14 -31.74
N ALA A 17 17.24 -5.97 -31.69
CA ALA A 17 17.35 -7.07 -30.72
C ALA A 17 17.19 -6.63 -29.25
N ALA A 18 17.55 -5.38 -28.92
CA ALA A 18 17.35 -4.81 -27.58
C ALA A 18 15.86 -4.59 -27.26
N GLU A 19 15.05 -4.16 -28.24
CA GLU A 19 13.61 -3.92 -28.09
C GLU A 19 12.85 -5.25 -27.99
N HIS A 20 13.20 -6.25 -28.81
CA HIS A 20 12.65 -7.60 -28.65
C HIS A 20 12.99 -8.18 -27.28
N LYS A 21 14.24 -8.02 -26.83
CA LYS A 21 14.66 -8.50 -25.51
C LYS A 21 13.91 -7.80 -24.38
N ALA A 22 13.65 -6.50 -24.51
CA ALA A 22 12.84 -5.75 -23.55
C ALA A 22 11.39 -6.24 -23.54
N ALA A 23 10.76 -6.45 -24.70
CA ALA A 23 9.40 -6.96 -24.80
C ALA A 23 9.26 -8.37 -24.19
N VAL A 24 10.18 -9.29 -24.49
CA VAL A 24 10.21 -10.63 -23.86
C VAL A 24 10.37 -10.54 -22.34
N ALA A 25 11.25 -9.68 -21.85
CA ALA A 25 11.47 -9.50 -20.41
C ALA A 25 10.21 -8.99 -19.72
N ILE A 26 9.52 -8.01 -20.31
CA ILE A 26 8.27 -7.46 -19.76
C ILE A 26 7.15 -8.50 -19.81
N ILE A 27 6.99 -9.26 -20.91
CA ILE A 27 6.00 -10.34 -21.01
C ILE A 27 6.21 -11.37 -19.91
N LYS A 28 7.44 -11.87 -19.75
CA LYS A 28 7.77 -12.84 -18.70
C LYS A 28 7.41 -12.28 -17.33
N GLN A 29 7.76 -11.03 -17.06
CA GLN A 29 7.52 -10.40 -15.77
C GLN A 29 6.02 -10.20 -15.47
N LEU A 30 5.22 -9.91 -16.50
CA LEU A 30 3.74 -9.86 -16.39
C LEU A 30 3.12 -11.24 -16.19
N GLU A 31 3.64 -12.28 -16.86
CA GLU A 31 3.16 -13.67 -16.72
C GLU A 31 3.56 -14.31 -15.38
N THR A 32 4.67 -13.86 -14.77
CA THR A 32 5.11 -14.36 -13.44
C THR A 32 4.54 -13.55 -12.27
N ALA A 33 3.73 -12.52 -12.53
CA ALA A 33 3.22 -11.66 -11.49
C ALA A 33 2.09 -12.39 -10.73
N GLU A 34 2.42 -13.01 -9.60
CA GLU A 34 1.54 -13.55 -8.55
C GLU A 34 0.68 -12.44 -7.90
N ILE A 35 -0.15 -11.77 -8.72
CA ILE A 35 -0.85 -10.53 -8.34
C ILE A 35 -2.08 -10.82 -7.46
N ASP A 36 -2.72 -11.98 -7.61
CA ASP A 36 -3.98 -12.27 -6.90
C ASP A 36 -3.79 -12.60 -5.41
N GLU A 37 -2.74 -13.33 -5.03
CA GLU A 37 -2.55 -13.73 -3.63
C GLU A 37 -2.13 -12.55 -2.73
N LYS A 38 -1.41 -11.57 -3.30
CA LYS A 38 -0.96 -10.36 -2.60
C LYS A 38 -2.13 -9.43 -2.26
N ASN A 39 -3.11 -9.32 -3.15
CA ASN A 39 -4.27 -8.43 -2.98
C ASN A 39 -5.22 -8.93 -1.87
N GLU A 40 -5.44 -10.24 -1.76
CA GLU A 40 -6.29 -10.81 -0.72
C GLU A 40 -5.67 -10.66 0.69
N GLN A 41 -4.33 -10.83 0.79
CA GLN A 41 -3.60 -10.59 2.04
C GLN A 41 -3.64 -9.12 2.47
N LEU A 42 -3.58 -8.18 1.53
CA LEU A 42 -3.65 -6.75 1.81
C LEU A 42 -5.02 -6.36 2.38
N HIS A 43 -6.10 -6.91 1.81
CA HIS A 43 -7.46 -6.66 2.29
C HIS A 43 -7.67 -7.17 3.72
N ILE A 44 -7.15 -8.35 4.06
CA ILE A 44 -7.23 -8.91 5.42
C ILE A 44 -6.47 -8.03 6.43
N LEU A 45 -5.34 -7.46 6.02
CA LEU A 45 -4.50 -6.62 6.87
C LEU A 45 -5.14 -5.27 7.19
N LEU A 46 -5.81 -4.66 6.20
CA LEU A 46 -6.46 -3.36 6.34
C LEU A 46 -7.83 -3.45 7.02
N TYR A 47 -8.51 -4.60 6.90
CA TYR A 47 -9.84 -4.83 7.49
C TYR A 47 -9.82 -6.10 8.36
N PRO A 48 -9.14 -6.06 9.51
CA PRO A 48 -9.09 -7.21 10.41
C PRO A 48 -10.49 -7.57 10.90
N LYS A 49 -10.85 -8.86 10.79
CA LYS A 49 -12.16 -9.39 11.21
C LYS A 49 -12.38 -9.36 12.73
N GLN A 50 -11.30 -9.25 13.51
CA GLN A 50 -11.35 -9.17 14.97
C GLN A 50 -10.40 -8.08 15.44
N VAL A 51 -10.92 -7.19 16.28
CA VAL A 51 -10.12 -6.17 16.98
C VAL A 51 -9.94 -6.67 18.41
N ALA A 52 -8.70 -6.90 18.82
CA ALA A 52 -8.40 -7.20 20.22
C ALA A 52 -8.55 -5.93 21.05
N ASN A 53 -9.28 -6.00 22.18
CA ASN A 53 -9.38 -4.90 23.15
C ASN A 53 -8.12 -4.82 24.02
N ALA A 54 -6.94 -4.73 23.39
CA ALA A 54 -5.69 -4.51 24.09
C ALA A 54 -5.49 -3.00 24.32
N ALA A 55 -5.09 -2.64 25.53
CA ALA A 55 -4.74 -1.27 25.85
C ALA A 55 -3.35 -0.96 25.24
N PHE A 56 -3.25 0.07 24.38
CA PHE A 56 -2.03 0.35 23.63
C PHE A 56 -0.83 0.54 24.55
N ASP A 57 -1.04 1.16 25.71
CA ASP A 57 -0.12 1.38 26.83
C ASP A 57 0.59 0.10 27.34
N GLN A 58 0.07 -1.08 27.03
CA GLN A 58 0.70 -2.37 27.38
C GLN A 58 1.63 -2.92 26.29
N ILE A 59 1.64 -2.30 25.10
CA ILE A 59 2.45 -2.71 23.96
C ILE A 59 3.75 -1.91 23.94
N ALA A 60 4.89 -2.61 23.75
CA ALA A 60 6.17 -1.95 23.59
C ALA A 60 6.19 -1.05 22.35
N VAL A 61 6.83 0.12 22.45
CA VAL A 61 6.89 1.10 21.36
C VAL A 61 7.57 0.49 20.11
N SER A 62 8.59 -0.34 20.32
CA SER A 62 9.27 -1.09 19.25
C SER A 62 8.30 -1.96 18.46
N ASP A 63 7.47 -2.72 19.17
CA ASP A 63 6.58 -3.71 18.58
C ASP A 63 5.47 -2.99 17.81
N LEU A 64 4.94 -1.90 18.38
CA LEU A 64 3.96 -1.04 17.71
C LEU A 64 4.55 -0.46 16.42
N ALA A 65 5.76 0.09 16.47
CA ALA A 65 6.44 0.65 15.31
C ALA A 65 6.72 -0.43 14.24
N GLU A 66 7.13 -1.62 14.64
CA GLU A 66 7.34 -2.75 13.73
C GLU A 66 6.04 -3.16 13.04
N GLN A 67 4.94 -3.33 13.79
CA GLN A 67 3.65 -3.70 13.20
C GLN A 67 3.12 -2.61 12.26
N MET A 68 3.23 -1.34 12.64
CA MET A 68 2.85 -0.22 11.76
C MET A 68 3.68 -0.24 10.47
N THR A 69 5.00 -0.40 10.59
CA THR A 69 5.92 -0.46 9.46
C THR A 69 5.65 -1.66 8.56
N LEU A 70 5.32 -2.82 9.13
CA LEU A 70 4.97 -4.02 8.37
C LEU A 70 3.73 -3.80 7.51
N VAL A 71 2.70 -3.14 8.05
CA VAL A 71 1.49 -2.78 7.30
C VAL A 71 1.81 -1.80 6.18
N ASP A 72 2.55 -0.74 6.50
CA ASP A 72 2.88 0.31 5.54
C ASP A 72 3.81 -0.21 4.43
N HIS A 73 4.74 -1.12 4.77
CA HIS A 73 5.61 -1.79 3.80
C HIS A 73 4.81 -2.64 2.81
N LYS A 74 3.84 -3.42 3.29
CA LYS A 74 2.99 -4.24 2.40
C LYS A 74 2.16 -3.39 1.45
N LEU A 75 1.59 -2.28 1.95
CA LEU A 75 0.90 -1.28 1.12
C LEU A 75 1.83 -0.67 0.07
N PHE A 76 3.05 -0.31 0.48
CA PHE A 76 4.04 0.26 -0.44
C PHE A 76 4.45 -0.74 -1.52
N CYS A 77 4.63 -2.01 -1.18
CA CYS A 77 4.94 -3.06 -2.17
C CYS A 77 3.78 -3.37 -3.12
N ALA A 78 2.54 -3.10 -2.72
CA ALA A 78 1.37 -3.26 -3.58
C ALA A 78 1.19 -2.10 -4.58
N LEU A 79 1.81 -0.95 -4.31
CA LEU A 79 1.69 0.25 -5.14
C LEU A 79 2.24 0.03 -6.55
N GLY A 80 1.38 0.17 -7.55
CA GLY A 80 1.76 0.17 -8.96
C GLY A 80 2.39 1.50 -9.37
N SER A 81 3.47 1.44 -10.15
CA SER A 81 4.11 2.66 -10.68
C SER A 81 3.18 3.47 -11.59
N GLU A 82 2.27 2.78 -12.28
CA GLU A 82 1.22 3.32 -13.13
C GLU A 82 0.22 4.19 -12.38
N GLU A 83 -0.04 3.89 -11.10
CA GLU A 83 -0.91 4.69 -10.24
C GLU A 83 -0.31 6.07 -9.94
N LEU A 84 1.02 6.19 -10.05
CA LEU A 84 1.77 7.43 -9.83
C LEU A 84 1.95 8.25 -11.12
N LEU A 85 1.38 7.80 -12.24
CA LEU A 85 1.40 8.55 -13.49
C LEU A 85 0.21 9.51 -13.58
N LEU A 86 0.41 10.62 -14.30
CA LEU A 86 -0.64 11.57 -14.68
C LEU A 86 -1.49 12.12 -13.53
N GLN A 87 -0.99 12.04 -12.29
CA GLN A 87 -1.69 12.47 -11.08
C GLN A 87 -3.08 11.83 -10.92
N GLY A 88 -3.23 10.55 -11.32
CA GLY A 88 -4.50 9.83 -11.24
C GLY A 88 -5.15 9.89 -9.86
N TRP A 89 -4.35 9.85 -8.80
CA TRP A 89 -4.79 9.95 -7.40
C TRP A 89 -5.44 11.29 -7.01
N MET A 90 -5.29 12.34 -7.82
CA MET A 90 -5.90 13.66 -7.57
C MET A 90 -7.22 13.85 -8.31
N LYS A 91 -7.61 12.91 -9.18
CA LYS A 91 -8.79 13.02 -10.03
C LYS A 91 -10.06 12.51 -9.31
N PRO A 92 -11.27 12.84 -9.81
CA PRO A 92 -12.52 12.38 -9.21
C PRO A 92 -12.64 10.84 -9.17
N ASP A 93 -12.06 10.16 -10.16
CA ASP A 93 -11.99 8.72 -10.35
C ASP A 93 -10.73 8.08 -9.74
N ARG A 94 -10.12 8.73 -8.73
CA ARG A 94 -8.89 8.27 -8.07
C ARG A 94 -8.95 6.84 -7.53
N ASP A 95 -10.11 6.37 -7.09
CA ASP A 95 -10.25 5.05 -6.48
C ASP A 95 -10.13 3.94 -7.54
N ASP A 96 -10.44 4.27 -8.81
CA ASP A 96 -10.24 3.38 -9.96
C ASP A 96 -8.85 3.56 -10.58
N LEU A 97 -8.36 4.81 -10.67
CA LEU A 97 -7.09 5.14 -11.31
C LEU A 97 -5.85 4.85 -10.45
N ALA A 98 -5.98 4.94 -9.13
CA ALA A 98 -4.87 4.83 -8.18
C ALA A 98 -5.35 4.16 -6.87
N PRO A 99 -5.86 2.91 -6.94
CA PRO A 99 -6.47 2.23 -5.80
C PRO A 99 -5.53 2.08 -4.60
N ASN A 100 -4.26 1.73 -4.79
CA ASN A 100 -3.30 1.57 -3.70
C ASN A 100 -2.84 2.92 -3.15
N VAL A 101 -2.74 3.97 -3.98
CA VAL A 101 -2.51 5.34 -3.47
C VAL A 101 -3.66 5.79 -2.56
N ALA A 102 -4.90 5.46 -2.95
CA ALA A 102 -6.08 5.74 -2.14
C ALA A 102 -6.05 4.96 -0.81
N LEU A 103 -5.63 3.68 -0.82
CA LEU A 103 -5.45 2.88 0.39
C LEU A 103 -4.36 3.43 1.32
N ILE A 104 -3.19 3.81 0.78
CA ILE A 104 -2.11 4.45 1.55
C ILE A 104 -2.62 5.74 2.21
N SER A 105 -3.35 6.56 1.46
CA SER A 105 -3.93 7.80 1.99
C SER A 105 -4.96 7.53 3.10
N ARG A 106 -5.78 6.48 2.96
CA ARG A 106 -6.73 6.05 3.98
C ARG A 106 -6.03 5.57 5.24
N ARG A 107 -5.01 4.72 5.09
CA ARG A 107 -4.17 4.21 6.18
C ARG A 107 -3.51 5.35 6.97
N PHE A 108 -2.96 6.34 6.27
CA PHE A 108 -2.39 7.53 6.91
C PHE A 108 -3.43 8.25 7.77
N ASN A 109 -4.62 8.49 7.23
CA ASN A 109 -5.70 9.14 7.97
C ASN A 109 -6.18 8.32 9.17
N GLU A 110 -6.25 6.99 9.05
CA GLU A 110 -6.58 6.09 10.16
C GLU A 110 -5.54 6.15 11.28
N MET A 111 -4.25 6.15 10.92
CA MET A 111 -3.16 6.31 11.89
C MET A 111 -3.24 7.65 12.61
N CYS A 112 -3.43 8.76 11.90
CA CYS A 112 -3.63 10.06 12.55
C CYS A 112 -4.83 10.04 13.49
N ARG A 113 -5.95 9.46 13.06
CA ARG A 113 -7.17 9.37 13.87
C ARG A 113 -6.97 8.52 15.12
N LEU A 114 -6.19 7.45 15.03
CA LEU A 114 -5.81 6.59 16.15
C LEU A 114 -5.01 7.40 17.18
N VAL A 115 -3.93 8.08 16.76
CA VAL A 115 -3.10 8.89 17.68
C VAL A 115 -3.93 9.99 18.35
N ILE A 116 -4.76 10.70 17.59
CA ILE A 116 -5.65 11.73 18.12
C ILE A 116 -6.62 11.13 19.15
N THR A 117 -7.22 9.97 18.85
CA THR A 117 -8.18 9.31 19.74
C THR A 117 -7.49 8.84 21.02
N GLU A 118 -6.29 8.27 20.93
CA GLU A 118 -5.51 7.84 22.09
C GLU A 118 -5.19 8.99 23.04
N ILE A 119 -4.77 10.13 22.50
CA ILE A 119 -4.48 11.34 23.29
C ILE A 119 -5.76 11.89 23.91
N LEU A 120 -6.83 12.07 23.12
CA LEU A 120 -8.06 12.69 23.60
C LEU A 120 -8.85 11.81 24.59
N SER A 121 -8.64 10.50 24.56
CA SER A 121 -9.29 9.55 25.48
C SER A 121 -8.64 9.52 26.87
N GLN A 122 -7.47 10.13 27.06
CA GLN A 122 -6.80 10.14 28.36
C GLN A 122 -7.54 11.01 29.39
N PRO A 123 -7.64 10.56 30.65
CA PRO A 123 -8.53 11.17 31.65
C PRO A 123 -8.05 12.54 32.17
N ASN A 124 -6.77 12.86 32.05
CA ASN A 124 -6.19 14.10 32.59
C ASN A 124 -4.97 14.58 31.79
N VAL A 125 -4.51 15.81 32.09
CA VAL A 125 -3.41 16.47 31.38
C VAL A 125 -2.10 15.66 31.44
N ASN A 126 -1.76 15.11 32.61
CA ASN A 126 -0.50 14.36 32.78
C ASN A 126 -0.51 13.06 31.97
N ALA A 127 -1.64 12.35 31.95
CA ALA A 127 -1.81 11.16 31.11
C ALA A 127 -1.74 11.51 29.61
N ARG A 128 -2.26 12.68 29.19
CA ARG A 128 -2.09 13.17 27.81
C ARG A 128 -0.63 13.43 27.46
N VAL A 129 0.15 14.05 28.35
CA VAL A 129 1.58 14.28 28.14
C VAL A 129 2.32 12.96 27.95
N GLN A 130 2.09 11.97 28.82
CA GLN A 130 2.69 10.65 28.70
C GLN A 130 2.28 9.93 27.40
N CYS A 131 1.02 10.06 26.98
CA CYS A 131 0.56 9.52 25.71
C CYS A 131 1.28 10.17 24.52
N ILE A 132 1.48 11.50 24.55
CA ILE A 132 2.23 12.22 23.51
C ILE A 132 3.70 11.78 23.49
N GLU A 133 4.36 11.60 24.63
CA GLU A 133 5.76 11.15 24.68
C GLU A 133 5.96 9.74 24.12
N LYS A 134 4.91 8.92 24.10
CA LYS A 134 4.94 7.58 23.52
C LYS A 134 4.88 7.58 21.99
N TRP A 135 4.15 8.53 21.39
CA TRP A 135 3.87 8.63 19.96
C TRP A 135 4.92 9.47 19.21
#